data_AF-A0A2W5XZM2-F1
#
_entry.id   AF-A0A2W5XZM2-F1
#
_cell.length_a   1.000
_cell.length_b   1.000
_cell.length_c   1.000
_cell.angle_alpha   90.00
_cell.angle_beta   90.00
_cell.angle_gamma   90.00
#
_symmetry.space_group_name_H-M   'P 1'
#
loop_
_entity.id
_entity.type
_entity.pdbx_description
1 polymer ?
#
loop_
_entity_poly.entity_id
_entity_poly.type
_entity_poly.pdbx_seq_one_letter_code
_entity_poly.pdbx_strand_id
1 'polypeptide(L)' 'MLEAVELLHELNSSGRRHVPPDAPLRFVAERWRPYVVEDDVRISRRYWELSLLAGLRGALRSGDIWWLAAAAMPTRRPT' A
#
# COMPACT_ATOMS: atom_id res chain seq x y z
N MET A 1 3.70 -2.76 0.18
CA MET A 1 2.30 -2.49 0.56
C MET A 1 2.22 -2.01 1.99
N LEU A 2 3.05 -2.56 2.90
CA LEU A 2 3.09 -2.15 4.31
C LEU A 2 3.26 -0.63 4.51
N GLU A 3 4.22 0.01 3.83
CA GLU A 3 4.41 1.47 3.85
C GLU A 3 3.12 2.26 3.57
N ALA A 4 2.27 1.78 2.65
CA ALA A 4 1.02 2.45 2.31
C ALA A 4 -0.02 2.27 3.43
N VAL A 5 -0.02 1.14 4.12
CA VAL A 5 -0.88 0.90 5.28
C VAL A 5 -0.45 1.77 6.46
N GLU A 6 0.86 1.90 6.70
CA GLU A 6 1.42 2.78 7.72
C GLU A 6 1.08 4.24 7.44
N LEU A 7 1.27 4.70 6.20
CA LEU A 7 0.88 6.04 5.78
C LEU A 7 -0.62 6.27 5.98
N LEU A 8 -1.49 5.33 5.61
CA LEU A 8 -2.93 5.44 5.85
C LEU A 8 -3.25 5.56 7.34
N HIS A 9 -2.54 4.82 8.20
CA HIS A 9 -2.71 4.91 9.65
C HIS A 9 -2.30 6.30 10.18
N GLU A 10 -1.19 6.86 9.70
CA GLU A 10 -0.77 8.24 10.03
C GLU A 10 -1.81 9.26 9.56
N LEU A 11 -2.30 9.15 8.33
CA LEU A 11 -3.30 10.07 7.77
C LEU A 11 -4.62 10.04 8.55
N ASN A 12 -5.01 8.85 9.02
CA ASN A 12 -6.21 8.68 9.85
C ASN A 12 -6.03 9.24 11.25
N SER A 13 -4.92 8.95 11.91
CA SER A 13 -4.63 9.42 13.28
C SER A 13 -4.41 10.94 13.35
N SER A 14 -3.79 11.52 12.32
CA SER A 14 -3.56 12.96 12.21
C SER A 14 -4.75 13.75 11.65
N GLY A 15 -5.78 13.08 11.11
CA GLY A 15 -6.90 13.73 10.42
C GLY A 15 -6.52 14.44 9.12
N ARG A 16 -5.30 14.20 8.58
CA ARG A 16 -4.80 14.84 7.36
C ARG A 16 -5.58 14.37 6.14
N ARG A 17 -6.29 15.28 5.48
CA ARG A 17 -7.11 14.98 4.29
C ARG A 17 -6.30 14.78 3.00
N HIS A 18 -5.05 15.22 2.97
CA HIS A 18 -4.21 15.13 1.78
C HIS A 18 -3.27 13.93 1.87
N VAL A 19 -3.21 13.16 0.79
CA VAL A 19 -2.17 12.15 0.60
C VAL A 19 -0.92 12.84 0.05
N PRO A 20 0.26 12.61 0.64
CA PRO A 20 1.53 13.14 0.14
C PRO A 20 1.81 12.71 -1.32
N PRO A 21 2.47 13.53 -2.15
CA PRO A 21 2.76 13.20 -3.56
C PRO A 21 3.72 12.02 -3.72
N ASP A 22 4.52 11.72 -2.70
CA ASP A 22 5.45 10.59 -2.60
C ASP A 22 4.76 9.30 -2.09
N ALA A 23 3.44 9.31 -1.88
CA ALA A 23 2.73 8.14 -1.40
C ALA A 23 2.90 6.93 -2.34
N PRO A 24 3.04 5.72 -1.81
CA PRO A 24 3.21 4.53 -2.64
C PRO A 24 2.02 4.31 -3.59
N LEU A 25 2.31 4.03 -4.87
CA LEU A 25 1.30 3.74 -5.91
C LEU A 25 1.40 2.32 -6.49
N ARG A 26 2.32 1.49 -5.98
CA ARG A 26 2.61 0.14 -6.53
C ARG A 26 1.45 -0.85 -6.50
N PHE A 27 0.44 -0.61 -5.65
CA PHE A 27 -0.76 -1.44 -5.54
C PHE A 27 -1.91 -0.92 -6.41
N VAL A 28 -1.76 0.25 -7.04
CA VAL A 28 -2.76 0.84 -7.93
C VAL A 28 -2.66 0.14 -9.28
N ALA A 29 -3.74 -0.49 -9.72
CA ALA A 29 -3.80 -1.07 -11.05
C ALA A 29 -3.72 0.02 -12.12
N GLU A 30 -2.97 -0.21 -13.20
CA GLU A 30 -2.67 0.78 -14.25
C GLU A 30 -3.93 1.50 -14.77
N ARG A 31 -4.99 0.72 -15.02
CA ARG A 31 -6.29 1.24 -15.49
C ARG A 31 -6.95 2.26 -14.54
N TRP A 32 -6.57 2.26 -13.26
CA TRP A 32 -7.09 3.17 -12.24
C TRP A 32 -6.18 4.37 -11.97
N ARG A 33 -4.92 4.36 -12.45
CA ARG A 33 -3.95 5.44 -12.20
C ARG A 33 -4.47 6.83 -12.55
N PRO A 34 -5.16 7.05 -13.69
CA PRO A 34 -5.70 8.37 -14.04
C PRO A 34 -6.76 8.91 -13.05
N TYR A 35 -7.37 8.03 -12.24
CA TYR A 35 -8.34 8.43 -11.22
C TYR A 35 -7.68 8.62 -9.83
N VAL A 36 -6.49 8.06 -9.63
CA VAL A 36 -5.75 8.16 -8.36
C VAL A 36 -4.82 9.36 -8.36
N VAL A 37 -4.18 9.65 -9.49
CA VAL A 37 -3.24 10.77 -9.66
C VAL A 37 -3.88 11.84 -10.55
N GLU A 38 -4.16 12.99 -9.96
CA GLU A 38 -4.64 14.22 -10.60
C GLU A 38 -3.42 15.09 -10.96
N ASP A 39 -3.30 15.49 -12.23
CA ASP A 39 -2.28 16.41 -12.75
C ASP A 39 -0.83 16.08 -12.37
N ASP A 40 -0.51 14.79 -12.19
CA ASP A 40 0.80 14.26 -11.76
C ASP A 40 1.34 14.81 -10.42
N VAL A 41 0.53 15.59 -9.68
CA VAL A 41 0.93 16.28 -8.45
C VAL A 41 0.04 15.91 -7.28
N ARG A 42 -1.25 15.66 -7.52
CA ARG A 42 -2.24 15.51 -6.47
C ARG A 42 -2.79 14.09 -6.44
N ILE A 43 -2.72 13.46 -5.27
CA ILE A 43 -3.29 12.13 -5.09
C ILE A 43 -4.69 12.25 -4.52
N SER A 44 -5.67 11.68 -5.22
CA SER A 44 -7.02 11.57 -4.73
C SER A 44 -7.08 10.53 -3.61
N ARG A 45 -7.19 11.02 -2.36
CA ARG A 45 -7.21 10.20 -1.15
C ARG A 45 -8.18 9.02 -1.24
N ARG A 46 -9.40 9.28 -1.73
CA ARG A 46 -10.46 8.27 -1.82
C ARG A 46 -10.09 7.12 -2.77
N TYR A 47 -9.60 7.44 -3.96
CA TYR A 47 -9.22 6.41 -4.94
C TYR A 47 -7.93 5.70 -4.55
N TRP A 48 -7.02 6.40 -3.87
CA TRP A 48 -5.82 5.82 -3.29
C TRP A 48 -6.16 4.80 -2.20
N GLU A 49 -7.01 5.16 -1.24
CA GLU A 49 -7.49 4.25 -0.17
C GLU A 49 -8.25 3.04 -0.74
N LEU A 50 -9.12 3.26 -1.72
CA LEU A 50 -9.86 2.18 -2.37
C LEU A 50 -8.90 1.20 -3.09
N SER A 51 -7.88 1.74 -3.76
CA SER A 51 -6.85 0.93 -4.42
C SER A 51 -6.04 0.14 -3.41
N LEU A 52 -5.70 0.75 -2.27
CA LEU A 52 -4.97 0.07 -1.19
C LEU A 52 -5.79 -1.08 -0.61
N LEU A 53 -7.09 -0.87 -0.36
CA LEU A 53 -7.99 -1.92 0.11
C LEU A 53 -8.14 -3.05 -0.91
N ALA A 54 -8.27 -2.72 -2.19
CA ALA A 54 -8.36 -3.71 -3.26
C ALA A 54 -7.07 -4.54 -3.39
N GLY A 55 -5.90 -3.88 -3.33
CA GLY A 55 -4.59 -4.54 -3.33
C GLY A 55 -4.38 -5.41 -2.10
N LEU A 56 -4.73 -4.91 -0.92
CA LEU A 56 -4.66 -5.64 0.34
C LEU A 56 -5.51 -6.90 0.32
N ARG A 57 -6.76 -6.80 -0.14
CA ARG A 57 -7.65 -7.94 -0.33
C ARG A 57 -7.07 -8.97 -1.30
N GLY A 58 -6.45 -8.52 -2.38
CA GLY A 58 -5.78 -9.39 -3.35
C GLY A 58 -4.66 -10.19 -2.71
N ALA A 59 -3.74 -9.50 -2.03
CA ALA A 59 -2.57 -10.11 -1.40
C ALA A 59 -2.92 -11.01 -0.20
N LEU A 60 -4.00 -10.70 0.54
CA LEU A 60 -4.54 -11.60 1.57
C LEU A 60 -5.10 -12.91 0.97
N ARG A 61 -5.71 -12.84 -0.21
CA ARG A 61 -6.27 -14.04 -0.88
C ARG A 61 -5.21 -14.92 -1.52
N SER A 62 -4.12 -14.33 -2.01
CA SER A 62 -3.01 -15.08 -2.61
C SER A 62 -2.04 -15.65 -1.57
N GLY A 63 -2.08 -15.17 -0.33
CA GLY A 63 -1.10 -15.51 0.70
C GLY A 63 0.20 -14.72 0.56
N ASP A 64 0.25 -13.68 -0.27
CA ASP A 64 1.42 -12.81 -0.47
C ASP A 64 1.72 -11.90 0.74
N ILE A 65 0.85 -11.92 1.75
CA ILE A 65 1.08 -11.28 3.05
C ILE A 65 1.28 -12.37 4.10
N TRP A 66 2.53 -12.60 4.46
CA TRP A 66 2.87 -13.40 5.62
C TRP A 66 3.37 -12.50 6.74
N TRP A 67 2.90 -12.75 7.96
CA TRP A 67 3.43 -12.12 9.15
C TRP A 67 4.81 -12.74 9.43
N LEU A 68 5.89 -11.97 9.25
CA LEU A 68 7.17 -12.35 9.82
C LEU A 68 7.13 -11.92 11.29
N ALA A 69 6.67 -12.80 12.17
CA ALA A 69 6.92 -12.63 13.62
C ALA A 69 8.44 -12.61 13.78
N ALA A 70 9.00 -11.44 14.07
CA ALA A 70 10.44 -11.22 14.04
C ALA A 70 11.19 -12.18 14.99
N ALA A 71 12.00 -13.08 14.44
CA ALA A 71 13.41 -13.30 14.77
C ALA A 71 13.93 -14.63 14.16
N ALA A 72 14.97 -14.51 13.33
CA ALA A 72 15.96 -15.54 12.98
C ALA A 72 15.46 -16.93 12.50
N MET A 73 15.47 -17.13 11.18
CA MET A 73 15.70 -18.47 10.62
C MET A 73 16.97 -18.40 9.76
N PRO A 74 18.13 -18.88 10.25
CA PRO A 74 19.36 -18.85 9.47
C PRO A 74 19.23 -19.80 8.27
N THR A 75 19.72 -19.30 7.15
CA THR A 75 19.81 -19.96 5.86
C THR A 75 20.42 -21.36 5.97
N ARG A 76 19.73 -22.37 5.45
CA ARG A 76 20.37 -23.59 4.95
C ARG A 76 20.04 -23.75 3.48
N ARG A 77 21.05 -23.62 2.62
CA ARG A 77 21.06 -24.27 1.30
C ARG A 77 21.18 -25.77 1.52
N PRO A 78 20.54 -26.62 0.71
CA PRO A 78 21.08 -27.92 0.40
C PRO A 78 21.80 -27.89 -0.96
N THR A 79 23.02 -28.42 -0.90
CA THR A 79 23.90 -29.04 -1.92
C THR A 79 23.39 -29.15 -3.34
#